data_AF-A0A969EFU8-F1
#
_entry.id   AF-A0A969EFU8-F1
#
_cell.length_a   1.000
_cell.length_b   1.000
_cell.length_c   1.000
_cell.angle_alpha   90.00
_cell.angle_beta   90.00
_cell.angle_gamma   90.00
#
_symmetry.space_group_name_H-M   'P 1'
#
loop_
_entity.id
_entity.type
_entity.pdbx_description
1 polymer ?
#
loop_
_entity_poly.entity_id
_entity_poly.type
_entity_poly.pdbx_seq_one_letter_code
_entity_poly.pdbx_strand_id
1 'polypeptide(L)'
;MDGPINELEIDDPFVELLPGAGNQNIGLLQLKQVISAAKDDPKIEGIFLANQDLYTGFASLEEIRESLIDFKASGKWVVAYADNFSESAFYLASVADKIYLNPEGQVEFNGLRPK
;
A
#
# COMPACT_ATOMS: atom_id res chain seq x y z
N MET A 1 -8.13 13.68 -16.69
CA MET A 1 -8.82 14.52 -15.71
C MET A 1 -8.05 14.34 -14.42
N ASP A 2 -7.10 15.23 -14.19
CA ASP A 2 -6.19 15.22 -13.05
C ASP A 2 -6.90 15.79 -11.82
N GLY A 3 -6.95 15.01 -10.74
CA GLY A 3 -7.30 15.49 -9.40
C GLY A 3 -6.05 15.48 -8.53
N PRO A 4 -5.79 16.52 -7.72
CA PRO A 4 -4.60 16.57 -6.88
C PRO A 4 -4.65 15.49 -5.78
N ILE A 5 -3.52 14.86 -5.53
CA ILE A 5 -3.31 13.98 -4.38
C ILE A 5 -3.29 14.87 -3.13
N ASN A 6 -4.24 14.64 -2.22
CA ASN A 6 -4.32 15.38 -0.96
C ASN A 6 -3.34 14.81 0.07
N GLU A 7 -2.39 15.63 0.50
CA GLU A 7 -1.31 15.30 1.45
C GLU A 7 -1.75 15.45 2.93
N LEU A 8 -2.93 16.01 3.18
CA LEU A 8 -3.49 16.22 4.52
C LEU A 8 -4.93 15.73 4.57
N GLU A 9 -5.21 14.91 5.58
CA GLU A 9 -6.58 14.56 5.98
C GLU A 9 -7.21 15.82 6.58
N ILE A 10 -8.22 16.36 5.91
CA ILE A 10 -9.04 17.45 6.47
C ILE A 10 -10.04 16.76 7.40
N ASP A 11 -9.73 16.72 8.70
CA ASP A 11 -10.65 16.36 9.78
C ASP A 11 -11.71 17.46 9.97
N ASP A 12 -12.51 17.72 8.94
CA ASP A 12 -13.65 18.63 9.04
C ASP A 12 -14.93 17.81 9.23
N PRO A 13 -15.58 17.85 10.41
CA PRO A 13 -16.73 17.01 10.76
C PRO A 13 -17.95 17.26 9.86
N PHE A 14 -17.91 18.29 9.01
CA PHE A 14 -18.92 18.55 8.00
C PHE A 14 -18.75 17.72 6.72
N VAL A 15 -17.56 17.15 6.47
CA VAL A 15 -17.30 16.31 5.28
C VAL A 15 -18.06 14.98 5.36
N GLU A 16 -18.20 14.38 6.55
CA GLU A 16 -18.98 13.15 6.76
C GLU A 16 -20.47 13.30 6.39
N LEU A 17 -21.00 14.52 6.39
CA LEU A 17 -22.40 14.82 6.07
C LEU A 17 -22.66 14.92 4.56
N LEU A 18 -21.63 14.90 3.72
CA LEU A 18 -21.78 14.96 2.27
C LEU A 18 -22.11 13.58 1.68
N PRO A 19 -23.17 13.44 0.86
CA PRO A 19 -23.48 12.18 0.19
C PRO A 19 -22.33 11.81 -0.75
N GLY A 20 -21.60 10.73 -0.44
CA GLY A 20 -20.44 10.28 -1.21
C GLY A 20 -19.06 10.57 -0.58
N ALA A 21 -19.02 11.21 0.60
CA ALA A 21 -17.77 11.46 1.34
C ALA A 21 -17.27 10.26 2.17
N GLY A 22 -17.95 9.11 2.10
CA GLY A 22 -17.50 7.85 2.71
C GLY A 22 -16.38 7.17 1.94
N ASN A 23 -15.44 7.92 1.38
CA ASN A 23 -14.28 7.34 0.71
C ASN A 23 -13.23 7.01 1.76
N GLN A 24 -13.21 5.74 2.19
CA GLN A 24 -12.27 5.12 3.11
C GLN A 24 -10.86 5.04 2.49
N ASN A 25 -10.32 6.18 2.06
CA ASN A 25 -8.94 6.25 1.58
C ASN A 25 -8.06 6.49 2.81
N ILE A 26 -7.37 5.45 3.28
CA ILE A 26 -6.30 5.61 4.25
C ILE A 26 -5.25 6.55 3.65
N GLY A 27 -4.99 7.66 4.34
CA GLY A 27 -3.93 8.59 3.96
C GLY A 27 -2.56 7.92 4.02
N LEU A 28 -1.62 8.33 3.15
CA LEU A 28 -0.25 7.80 3.14
C LEU A 28 0.40 7.89 4.53
N LEU A 29 0.24 9.03 5.22
CA LEU A 29 0.78 9.24 6.55
C LEU A 29 0.22 8.23 7.56
N GLN A 30 -1.09 8.01 7.53
CA GLN A 30 -1.77 7.06 8.42
C GLN A 30 -1.29 5.64 8.15
N LEU A 31 -1.15 5.23 6.88
CA LEU A 31 -0.61 3.92 6.53
C LEU A 31 0.81 3.71 7.09
N LYS A 32 1.69 4.70 6.93
CA LYS A 32 3.05 4.65 7.49
C LYS A 32 3.05 4.56 9.01
N GLN A 33 2.19 5.31 9.68
CA GLN A 33 2.03 5.25 11.13
C GLN A 33 1.53 3.87 11.59
N VAL A 34 0.56 3.28 10.89
CA VAL A 34 0.06 1.94 11.19
C VAL A 34 1.16 0.89 11.00
N ILE A 35 1.94 0.96 9.91
CA ILE A 35 3.06 0.04 9.68
C ILE A 35 4.12 0.19 10.78
N SER A 36 4.46 1.43 11.15
CA SER A 36 5.42 1.71 12.23
C SER A 36 4.91 1.22 13.59
N ALA A 37 3.63 1.41 13.91
CA ALA A 37 3.06 0.90 15.16
C ALA A 37 3.02 -0.63 15.17
N ALA A 38 2.69 -1.25 14.03
CA ALA A 38 2.66 -2.69 13.87
C ALA A 38 4.05 -3.33 14.03
N LYS A 39 5.12 -2.61 13.70
CA LYS A 39 6.51 -3.05 13.92
C LYS A 39 6.79 -3.37 15.39
N ASP A 40 6.34 -2.50 16.29
CA ASP A 40 6.64 -2.59 17.73
C ASP A 40 5.57 -3.35 18.54
N ASP A 41 4.39 -3.63 17.96
CA ASP A 41 3.31 -4.34 18.66
C ASP A 41 3.60 -5.86 18.74
N PRO A 42 3.80 -6.45 19.93
CA PRO A 42 4.08 -7.88 20.08
C PRO A 42 2.91 -8.79 19.65
N LYS A 43 1.70 -8.26 19.46
CA LYS A 43 0.54 -9.02 18.97
C LYS A 43 0.52 -9.16 17.45
N ILE A 44 1.32 -8.38 16.74
CA ILE A 44 1.43 -8.43 15.28
C ILE A 44 2.63 -9.28 14.90
N GLU A 45 2.39 -10.38 14.20
CA GLU A 45 3.44 -11.30 13.74
C GLU A 45 3.99 -10.94 12.35
N GLY A 46 3.20 -10.25 11.53
CA GLY A 46 3.55 -9.94 10.16
C GLY A 46 2.47 -9.17 9.40
N ILE A 47 2.76 -8.82 8.15
CA ILE A 47 1.86 -8.11 7.24
C ILE A 47 1.54 -9.00 6.04
N PHE A 48 0.26 -9.14 5.72
CA PHE A 48 -0.22 -9.76 4.50
C PHE A 48 -0.66 -8.69 3.49
N LEU A 49 0.05 -8.61 2.38
CA LEU A 49 -0.26 -7.73 1.26
C LEU A 49 -1.22 -8.46 0.30
N ALA A 50 -2.51 -8.22 0.46
CA ALA A 50 -3.53 -8.65 -0.47
C ALA A 50 -3.83 -7.49 -1.43
N ASN A 51 -3.62 -7.66 -2.74
CA ASN A 51 -3.88 -6.56 -3.66
C ASN A 51 -4.57 -6.96 -4.96
N GLN A 52 -5.65 -6.22 -5.22
CA GLN A 52 -6.18 -5.94 -6.54
C GLN A 52 -6.05 -4.40 -6.69
N ASP A 53 -5.13 -3.99 -7.56
CA ASP A 53 -4.83 -2.64 -8.04
C ASP A 53 -4.57 -1.50 -7.02
N LEU A 54 -3.28 -1.17 -6.81
CA LEU A 54 -2.85 0.08 -6.18
C LEU A 54 -2.68 1.20 -7.21
N TYR A 55 -3.51 2.24 -7.11
CA TYR A 55 -3.42 3.46 -7.90
C TYR A 55 -2.84 4.60 -7.05
N THR A 56 -1.52 4.68 -6.95
CA THR A 56 -0.83 5.77 -6.26
C THR A 56 0.40 6.24 -7.06
N GLY A 57 0.85 7.47 -6.79
CA GLY A 57 2.05 8.01 -7.40
C GLY A 57 3.32 7.28 -6.93
N PHE A 58 4.35 7.23 -7.78
CA PHE A 58 5.58 6.48 -7.48
C PHE A 58 6.29 6.97 -6.22
N ALA A 59 6.24 8.28 -5.91
CA ALA A 59 6.80 8.83 -4.67
C ALA A 59 6.11 8.25 -3.42
N SER A 60 4.78 8.24 -3.40
CA SER A 60 4.01 7.63 -2.31
C SER A 60 4.23 6.12 -2.22
N LEU A 61 4.35 5.45 -3.38
CA LEU A 61 4.65 4.03 -3.45
C LEU A 61 6.01 3.71 -2.82
N GLU A 62 7.01 4.54 -3.06
CA GLU A 62 8.33 4.42 -2.46
C GLU A 62 8.30 4.61 -0.94
N GLU A 63 7.54 5.58 -0.44
CA GLU A 63 7.41 5.77 1.01
C GLU A 63 6.75 4.59 1.71
N ILE A 64 5.75 3.96 1.07
CA ILE A 64 5.13 2.73 1.58
C ILE A 64 6.16 1.60 1.57
N ARG A 65 6.91 1.47 0.46
CA ARG A 65 7.95 0.46 0.30
C ARG A 65 8.99 0.55 1.42
N GLU A 66 9.52 1.74 1.69
CA GLU A 66 10.50 1.99 2.74
C GLU A 66 9.93 1.64 4.13
N SER A 67 8.66 1.96 4.38
CA SER A 67 8.00 1.59 5.63
C SER A 67 7.87 0.08 5.80
N LEU A 68 7.60 -0.65 4.72
CA LEU A 68 7.58 -2.13 4.74
C LEU A 68 8.99 -2.73 4.95
N ILE A 69 10.03 -2.11 4.38
CA ILE A 69 11.43 -2.52 4.61
C ILE A 69 11.80 -2.33 6.08
N ASP A 70 11.46 -1.19 6.67
CA ASP A 70 11.69 -0.91 8.09
C ASP A 70 10.91 -1.86 9.00
N PHE A 71 9.65 -2.18 8.65
CA PHE A 71 8.86 -3.18 9.36
C PHE A 71 9.57 -4.55 9.37
N LYS A 72 10.08 -5.00 8.21
CA LYS A 72 10.81 -6.27 8.10
C LYS A 72 12.09 -6.30 8.94
N ALA A 73 12.74 -5.17 9.17
CA ALA A 73 13.93 -5.09 10.01
C ALA A 73 13.65 -5.53 11.48
N SER A 74 12.38 -5.54 11.92
CA SER A 74 11.99 -6.11 13.21
C SER A 74 12.01 -7.64 13.28
N GLY A 75 12.21 -8.33 12.15
CA GLY A 75 12.17 -9.79 12.04
C GLY A 75 10.77 -10.36 11.80
N LYS A 76 9.74 -9.51 11.71
CA LYS A 76 8.38 -9.88 11.34
C LYS A 76 8.26 -10.14 9.84
N TRP A 77 7.39 -11.08 9.47
CA TRP A 77 7.26 -11.50 8.08
C TRP A 77 6.36 -10.57 7.27
N VAL A 78 6.61 -10.48 5.97
CA VAL A 78 5.72 -9.86 4.99
C VAL A 78 5.45 -10.86 3.88
N VAL A 79 4.19 -11.10 3.56
CA VAL A 79 3.77 -12.04 2.49
C VAL A 79 2.82 -11.32 1.55
N ALA A 80 3.01 -11.50 0.25
CA ALA A 80 2.14 -10.93 -0.78
C ALA A 80 1.39 -12.02 -1.55
N TYR A 81 0.12 -11.76 -1.87
CA TYR A 81 -0.67 -12.56 -2.80
C TYR A 81 -1.57 -11.67 -3.67
N ALA A 82 -1.67 -12.00 -4.96
CA ALA A 82 -2.61 -11.37 -5.87
C ALA A 82 -3.07 -12.34 -6.97
N ASP A 83 -4.24 -12.07 -7.54
CA ASP A 83 -4.69 -12.71 -8.79
C ASP A 83 -3.89 -12.22 -9.97
N ASN A 84 -3.59 -10.93 -10.02
CA ASN A 84 -2.70 -10.30 -10.99
C ASN A 84 -1.89 -9.22 -10.28
N PHE A 85 -0.65 -9.02 -10.70
CA PHE A 85 0.15 -7.89 -10.23
C PHE A 85 0.24 -6.83 -11.34
N SER A 86 -0.23 -5.61 -11.07
CA SER A 86 0.21 -4.43 -11.83
C SER A 86 1.68 -4.14 -11.55
N GLU A 87 2.31 -3.25 -12.32
CA GLU A 87 3.70 -2.83 -12.05
C GLU A 87 3.88 -2.22 -10.65
N SER A 88 2.93 -1.37 -10.22
CA SER A 88 2.96 -0.74 -8.89
C SER A 88 2.75 -1.76 -7.76
N ALA A 89 1.83 -2.71 -7.96
CA ALA A 89 1.57 -3.77 -7.00
C ALA A 89 2.77 -4.71 -6.88
N PHE A 90 3.39 -5.09 -8.01
CA PHE A 90 4.60 -5.90 -8.02
C PHE A 90 5.79 -5.16 -7.37
N TYR A 91 5.90 -3.85 -7.61
CA TYR A 91 6.92 -3.02 -6.96
C TYR A 91 6.84 -3.12 -5.44
N LEU A 92 5.66 -2.97 -4.82
CA LEU A 92 5.53 -3.17 -3.37
C LEU A 92 5.71 -4.63 -2.94
N ALA A 93 5.13 -5.57 -3.68
CA ALA A 93 5.21 -6.99 -3.37
C ALA A 93 6.66 -7.49 -3.33
N SER A 94 7.57 -6.89 -4.09
CA SER A 94 9.00 -7.24 -4.08
C SER A 94 9.73 -6.99 -2.75
N VAL A 95 9.11 -6.29 -1.78
CA VAL A 95 9.62 -6.23 -0.40
C VAL A 95 9.31 -7.51 0.39
N ALA A 96 8.24 -8.23 0.03
CA ALA A 96 7.76 -9.39 0.77
C ALA A 96 8.80 -10.51 0.82
N ASP A 97 8.77 -11.31 1.89
CA ASP A 97 9.57 -12.53 2.03
C ASP A 97 9.12 -13.61 1.06
N LYS A 98 7.82 -13.63 0.75
CA LYS A 98 7.21 -14.54 -0.21
C LYS A 98 6.16 -13.81 -1.03
N ILE A 99 6.15 -14.08 -2.32
CA ILE A 99 5.17 -13.56 -3.28
C ILE A 99 4.47 -14.76 -3.89
N TYR A 100 3.16 -14.79 -3.79
CA TYR A 100 2.29 -15.80 -4.39
C TYR A 100 1.44 -15.16 -5.47
N LEU A 101 1.24 -15.88 -6.57
CA LEU A 101 0.43 -15.45 -7.69
C LEU A 101 -0.55 -16.57 -8.03
N ASN A 102 -1.78 -16.20 -8.37
CA ASN A 102 -2.72 -17.15 -8.96
C ASN A 102 -2.08 -17.81 -10.21
N PRO A 103 -2.11 -19.14 -10.37
CA PRO A 103 -1.54 -19.81 -11.54
C PRO A 103 -2.04 -19.31 -12.89
N GLU A 104 -3.29 -18.82 -12.95
CA GLU A 104 -3.90 -18.22 -14.14
C GLU A 104 -3.71 -16.68 -14.22
N GLY A 105 -2.94 -16.14 -13.27
CA GLY A 105 -2.65 -14.72 -13.12
C GLY A 105 -1.49 -14.24 -13.96
N GLN A 106 -1.38 -12.92 -14.11
CA GLN A 106 -0.27 -12.27 -14.79
C GLN A 106 0.42 -11.22 -13.92
N VAL A 107 1.71 -11.00 -14.21
CA VAL A 107 2.47 -9.86 -13.71
C VAL A 107 2.64 -8.90 -14.89
N GLU A 108 2.16 -7.68 -14.73
CA GLU A 108 2.45 -6.60 -15.66
C GLU A 108 3.93 -6.24 -15.54
N PHE A 109 4.64 -6.33 -16.66
CA PHE A 109 6.06 -6.00 -16.77
C PHE A 109 6.31 -5.35 -18.11
N ASN A 110 5.98 -4.06 -18.24
CA ASN A 110 6.13 -3.28 -19.48
C ASN A 110 7.12 -2.10 -19.33
N GLY A 111 7.71 -1.95 -18.14
CA GLY A 111 8.75 -1.00 -17.79
C GLY A 111 8.16 0.32 -17.27
N LEU A 112 8.91 0.99 -16.39
CA LEU A 112 8.48 2.26 -15.82
C LEU A 112 8.44 3.35 -16.89
N ARG A 113 7.24 3.86 -17.17
CA ARG A 113 7.04 5.06 -17.99
C ARG A 113 6.58 6.20 -17.08
N PRO A 114 7.27 7.36 -17.05
CA PRO A 114 6.73 8.52 -16.36
C PRO A 114 5.40 8.89 -17.05
N LYS A 115 4.32 8.93 -16.26
CA LYS A 115 3.01 9.42 -16.70
C LYS A 115 2.94 10.92 -16.57
#